data_AF-A0A9C8E2X4-F1
#
_entry.id   AF-A0A9C8E2X4-F1
#
_cell.length_a   1.000
_cell.length_b   1.000
_cell.length_c   1.000
_cell.angle_alpha   90.00
_cell.angle_beta   90.00
_cell.angle_gamma   90.00
#
_symmetry.space_group_name_H-M   'P 1'
#
loop_
_entity.id
_entity.type
_entity.pdbx_description
1 polymer ?
#
loop_
_entity_poly.entity_id
_entity_poly.type
_entity_poly.pdbx_seq_one_letter_code
_entity_poly.pdbx_strand_id
1 'polypeptide(L)' 'MARILATIPDLQSGEYLHVLHRMEPHFLYPILTREGYTWLTQPGRDVPVEIYIWRTHDAKAEAAVRAETR' A
#
# COMPACT_ATOMS: atom_id res chain seq x y z
N MET A 1 1.68 -3.53 -11.68
CA MET A 1 1.60 -4.76 -10.85
C MET A 1 2.99 -5.32 -10.52
N ALA A 2 3.79 -5.77 -11.49
CA ALA A 2 5.12 -6.38 -11.21
C ALA A 2 6.07 -5.50 -10.37
N ARG A 3 6.08 -4.17 -10.62
CA ARG A 3 6.91 -3.23 -9.86
C ARG A 3 6.53 -3.14 -8.37
N ILE A 4 5.25 -3.28 -8.03
CA ILE A 4 4.78 -3.21 -6.65
C ILE A 4 5.34 -4.40 -5.86
N LEU A 5 5.16 -5.62 -6.39
CA LEU A 5 5.63 -6.85 -5.77
C LEU A 5 7.16 -6.91 -5.65
N ALA A 6 7.88 -6.25 -6.55
CA ALA A 6 9.34 -6.14 -6.48
C ALA A 6 9.83 -5.13 -5.42
N THR A 7 9.02 -4.14 -5.06
CA THR A 7 9.42 -3.03 -4.16
C THR A 7 8.95 -3.23 -2.72
N ILE A 8 7.79 -3.87 -2.49
CA ILE A 8 7.30 -4.14 -1.13
C ILE A 8 8.28 -4.92 -0.22
N PRO A 9 9.15 -5.84 -0.70
CA PRO A 9 10.08 -6.55 0.17
C PRO A 9 11.15 -5.63 0.79
N ASP A 10 11.50 -4.55 0.09
CA ASP A 10 12.55 -3.61 0.50
C ASP A 10 12.08 -2.61 1.57
N LEU A 11 10.76 -2.53 1.82
CA LEU A 11 10.17 -1.62 2.81
C LEU A 11 10.75 -1.87 4.20
N GLN A 12 11.32 -0.83 4.79
CA GLN A 12 11.79 -0.82 6.17
C GLN A 12 10.63 -0.59 7.15
N SER A 13 10.90 -0.78 8.44
CA SER A 13 9.90 -0.50 9.46
C SER A 13 9.60 1.00 9.55
N GLY A 14 8.32 1.36 9.58
CA GLY A 14 7.81 2.71 9.51
C GLY A 14 7.62 3.24 8.08
N GLU A 15 8.05 2.50 7.06
CA GLU A 15 7.84 2.86 5.67
C GLU A 15 6.57 2.24 5.10
N TYR A 16 6.01 2.92 4.10
CA TYR A 16 4.89 2.44 3.31
C TYR A 16 5.15 2.74 1.83
N LEU A 17 4.57 1.91 0.97
CA LEU A 17 4.59 2.12 -0.48
C LEU A 17 3.28 2.79 -0.90
N HIS A 18 3.40 4.00 -1.47
CA HIS A 18 2.28 4.70 -2.11
C HIS A 18 2.25 4.39 -3.60
N VAL A 19 1.12 3.86 -4.06
CA VAL A 19 0.91 3.44 -5.44
C VAL A 19 -0.21 4.27 -6.04
N LEU A 20 0.13 5.06 -7.05
CA LEU A 20 -0.83 5.75 -7.90
C LEU A 20 -1.28 4.82 -9.02
N HIS A 21 -2.57 4.50 -9.09
CA HIS A 21 -3.11 3.62 -10.11
C HIS A 21 -4.42 4.16 -10.71
N ARG A 22 -4.63 3.86 -12.00
CA ARG A 22 -5.84 4.29 -12.71
C ARG A 22 -7.08 3.42 -12.47
N MET A 23 -6.90 2.25 -11.85
CA MET A 23 -7.92 1.22 -11.68
C MET A 23 -7.55 0.31 -10.52
N GLU A 24 -8.51 -0.21 -9.77
CA GLU A 24 -8.23 -1.03 -8.62
C GLU A 24 -7.65 -2.42 -8.99
N PRO A 25 -6.44 -2.78 -8.54
CA PRO A 25 -5.76 -4.02 -8.90
C PRO A 25 -6.17 -5.16 -7.95
N HIS A 26 -7.42 -5.61 -8.05
CA HIS A 26 -7.99 -6.66 -7.18
C HIS A 26 -7.14 -7.94 -7.07
N PHE A 27 -6.43 -8.33 -8.14
CA PHE A 27 -5.54 -9.49 -8.14
C PHE A 27 -4.32 -9.36 -7.22
N LEU A 28 -3.96 -8.14 -6.81
CA LEU A 28 -2.82 -7.86 -5.95
C LEU A 28 -3.13 -8.18 -4.47
N TYR A 29 -4.36 -7.95 -4.03
CA TYR A 29 -4.73 -8.03 -2.61
C TYR A 29 -4.53 -9.40 -1.98
N PRO A 30 -4.92 -10.52 -2.61
CA PRO A 30 -4.65 -11.84 -2.03
C PRO A 30 -3.15 -12.13 -1.87
N ILE A 31 -2.31 -11.57 -2.76
CA ILE A 31 -0.85 -11.71 -2.68
C ILE A 31 -0.34 -10.92 -1.48
N LEU A 32 -0.76 -9.66 -1.32
CA LEU A 32 -0.35 -8.82 -0.18
C LEU A 32 -0.71 -9.47 1.16
N THR A 33 -1.93 -9.99 1.31
CA THR A 33 -2.34 -10.70 2.54
C THR A 33 -1.46 -11.90 2.82
N ARG A 34 -1.16 -12.71 1.78
CA ARG A 34 -0.31 -13.91 1.93
C ARG A 34 1.11 -13.56 2.37
N GLU A 35 1.65 -12.46 1.86
CA GLU A 35 3.01 -12.00 2.16
C GLU A 35 3.10 -11.14 3.45
N GLY A 36 1.99 -10.96 4.19
CA GLY A 36 1.97 -10.25 5.47
C GLY A 36 1.96 -8.72 5.35
N TYR A 37 1.33 -8.20 4.29
CA TYR A 37 1.11 -6.78 4.09
C TYR A 37 -0.36 -6.39 4.23
N THR A 38 -0.57 -5.19 4.74
CA THR A 38 -1.86 -4.51 4.80
C THR A 38 -1.87 -3.37 3.80
N TRP A 39 -3.05 -3.02 3.29
CA TRP A 39 -3.21 -1.89 2.38
C TRP A 39 -4.43 -1.04 2.74
N LEU A 40 -4.40 0.20 2.28
CA LEU A 40 -5.53 1.14 2.28
C LEU A 40 -5.72 1.64 0.85
N THR A 41 -6.91 1.44 0.31
CA THR A 41 -7.33 2.02 -0.96
C THR A 41 -8.17 3.27 -0.69
N GLN A 42 -7.86 4.35 -1.40
CA GLN A 42 -8.69 5.55 -1.39
C GLN A 42 -8.82 6.17 -2.78
N PRO A 43 -9.88 6.95 -3.03
CA PRO A 43 -9.95 7.80 -4.21
C PRO A 43 -8.82 8.82 -4.14
N GLY A 44 -7.97 8.84 -5.17
CA GLY A 44 -6.88 9.79 -5.25
C GLY A 44 -7.31 11.15 -5.76
N ARG A 45 -6.48 12.17 -5.48
CA ARG A 45 -6.68 13.52 -6.00
C ARG A 45 -6.14 13.67 -7.43
N ASP A 46 -4.99 13.04 -7.69
CA ASP A 46 -4.29 13.10 -8.99
C ASP A 46 -4.62 11.90 -9.88
N VAL A 47 -4.95 10.75 -9.29
CA VAL A 47 -5.37 9.53 -9.99
C VAL A 47 -6.65 8.96 -9.37
N PRO A 48 -7.46 8.19 -10.12
CA PRO A 48 -8.69 7.61 -9.60
C PRO A 48 -8.52 6.73 -8.36
N VAL A 49 -7.38 6.04 -8.23
CA VAL A 49 -7.14 5.07 -7.14
C VAL A 49 -5.73 5.24 -6.59
N GLU A 50 -5.64 5.53 -5.30
CA GLU A 50 -4.40 5.49 -4.55
C GLU A 50 -4.42 4.29 -3.60
N ILE A 51 -3.27 3.62 -3.52
CA ILE A 51 -3.10 2.44 -2.68
C ILE A 51 -1.87 2.65 -1.83
N TYR A 52 -2.05 2.56 -0.52
CA TYR A 52 -0.98 2.60 0.46
C TYR A 52 -0.76 1.19 0.94
N ILE A 53 0.47 0.69 0.91
CA ILE A 53 0.81 -0.70 1.28
C ILE A 53 1.91 -0.67 2.33
N TRP A 54 1.72 -1.37 3.44
CA TRP A 54 2.70 -1.45 4.52
C TRP A 54 2.69 -2.84 5.17
N ARG A 55 3.70 -3.14 6.00
CA ARG A 55 3.77 -4.43 6.71
C ARG A 55 2.66 -4.51 7.75
N THR A 56 1.94 -5.63 7.83
CA THR A 56 0.75 -5.77 8.72
C THR A 56 1.05 -5.52 10.20
N HIS A 57 2.27 -5.82 10.64
CA HIS A 57 2.69 -5.62 12.04
C HIS A 57 3.39 -4.27 12.28
N ASP A 58 3.30 -3.33 11.33
CA ASP A 58 3.96 -2.03 11.44
C ASP A 58 2.96 -0.91 11.77
N ALA A 59 2.78 -0.69 13.08
CA ALA A 59 1.90 0.36 13.59
C ALA A 59 2.40 1.78 13.26
N LYS A 60 3.71 1.97 13.03
CA LYS A 60 4.26 3.28 12.65
C LYS A 60 3.89 3.63 11.22
N ALA A 61 4.06 2.68 10.30
CA ALA A 61 3.65 2.84 8.92
C ALA A 61 2.14 3.06 8.81
N GLU A 62 1.34 2.29 9.56
CA GLU A 62 -0.11 2.49 9.61
C GLU A 62 -0.48 3.91 10.07
N ALA A 63 0.12 4.39 11.16
CA ALA A 63 -0.14 5.73 11.68
C ALA A 63 0.25 6.83 10.68
N ALA A 64 1.37 6.65 9.97
CA ALA A 64 1.83 7.57 8.93
C ALA A 64 0.83 7.63 7.76
N VAL A 65 0.38 6.48 7.26
CA VAL A 65 -0.64 6.42 6.20
C VAL A 65 -1.92 7.12 6.65
N ARG A 66 -2.42 6.82 7.86
CA ARG A 66 -3.64 7.45 8.38
C ARG A 66 -3.53 8.96 8.54
N ALA A 67 -2.34 9.48 8.83
CA ALA A 67 -2.08 10.91 8.93
C ALA A 67 -2.05 11.58 7.54
N GLU A 68 -1.51 10.90 6.53
CA GLU A 68 -1.49 11.37 5.14
C GLU A 68 -2.90 11.39 4.52
N THR A 69 -3.75 10.42 4.87
CA THR A 69 -5.11 10.29 4.32
C THR A 69 -6.19 11.10 5.06
N ARG A 70 -5.80 12.04 5.94
CA ARG A 70 -6.74 12.82 6.79
C ARG A 70 -6.94 14.24 6.27
#